data_AF-A0A8J3IRB1-F1
#
_entry.id   AF-A0A8J3IRB1-F1
#
_cell.length_a   1.000
_cell.length_b   1.000
_cell.length_c   1.000
_cell.angle_alpha   90.00
_cell.angle_beta   90.00
_cell.angle_gamma   90.00
#
_symmetry.space_group_name_H-M   'P 1'
#
loop_
_entity.id
_entity.type
_entity.pdbx_description
1 polymer ?
#
loop_
_entity_poly.entity_id
_entity_poly.type
_entity_poly.pdbx_seq_one_letter_code
_entity_poly.pdbx_strand_id
1 'polypeptide(L)'
;MITLEDFLIRKASTPAPTIVCLCGSTRFSQAFQEANLRETLAGKIVLSIGCDTKSDYDLALGPVDKTALDLLHFFKIDLAHEVLVLNVGGYIGESTQREIAYARKSGKVIRWLEPVYESEGYLL
;
A
#
# COMPACT_ATOMS: atom_id res chain seq x y z
N MET A 1 -1.68 -25.49 -24.90
CA MET A 1 -1.93 -25.12 -23.49
C MET A 1 -0.57 -25.00 -22.83
N ILE A 2 -0.29 -23.91 -22.12
CA ILE A 2 0.99 -23.73 -21.41
C ILE A 2 1.01 -24.67 -20.19
N THR A 3 2.09 -25.41 -19.96
CA THR A 3 2.20 -26.32 -18.81
C THR A 3 2.73 -25.59 -17.56
N LEU A 4 2.67 -26.27 -16.41
CA LEU A 4 3.30 -25.74 -15.20
C LEU A 4 4.82 -25.63 -15.36
N GLU A 5 5.47 -26.58 -16.04
CA GLU A 5 6.91 -26.49 -16.34
C GLU A 5 7.25 -25.23 -17.15
N ASP A 6 6.44 -24.91 -18.17
CA ASP A 6 6.61 -23.69 -18.96
C ASP A 6 6.55 -22.42 -18.08
N PHE A 7 5.63 -22.37 -17.11
CA PHE A 7 5.53 -21.26 -16.16
C PHE A 7 6.72 -21.20 -15.20
N LEU A 8 7.21 -22.35 -14.71
CA LEU A 8 8.35 -22.40 -13.80
C LEU A 8 9.64 -21.95 -14.50
N ILE A 9 9.85 -22.36 -15.75
CA ILE A 9 10.98 -21.90 -16.57
C ILE A 9 10.91 -20.39 -16.77
N ARG A 10 9.73 -19.88 -17.15
CA ARG A 10 9.52 -18.44 -17.32
C ARG A 10 9.73 -17.65 -16.02
N LYS A 11 9.25 -18.17 -14.88
CA LYS A 11 9.44 -17.54 -13.57
C LYS A 11 10.92 -17.48 -13.20
N ALA A 12 11.68 -18.56 -13.43
CA ALA A 12 13.10 -18.62 -13.11
C ALA A 12 13.95 -17.61 -13.91
N SER A 13 13.52 -17.26 -15.12
CA SER A 13 14.18 -16.26 -15.97
C SER A 13 13.62 -14.84 -15.86
N THR A 14 12.57 -14.63 -15.07
CA THR A 14 11.96 -13.31 -14.84
C THR A 14 12.57 -12.67 -13.58
N PRO A 15 13.03 -11.41 -13.62
CA PRO A 15 13.45 -10.69 -12.43
C PRO A 15 12.34 -10.64 -11.37
N ALA A 16 12.73 -10.65 -10.09
CA ALA A 16 11.77 -10.50 -9.00
C ALA A 16 11.02 -9.15 -9.15
N PRO A 17 9.68 -9.13 -9.09
CA PRO A 17 8.92 -7.90 -9.17
C PRO A 17 9.22 -6.92 -8.04
N THR A 18 9.08 -5.62 -8.33
CA THR A 18 8.96 -4.61 -7.28
C THR A 18 7.71 -4.89 -6.44
N ILE A 19 7.82 -4.65 -5.14
CA ILE A 19 6.74 -4.81 -4.17
C ILE A 19 6.36 -3.40 -3.71
N VAL A 20 5.11 -3.02 -3.89
CA VAL A 20 4.57 -1.71 -3.48
C VAL A 20 3.55 -1.90 -2.37
N CYS A 21 3.69 -1.14 -1.29
CA CYS A 21 2.65 -1.04 -0.26
C CYS A 21 1.78 0.19 -0.52
N LEU A 22 0.46 0.00 -0.53
CA LEU A 22 -0.49 1.10 -0.62
C LEU A 22 -0.81 1.63 0.77
N CYS A 23 -0.59 2.92 0.98
CA CYS A 23 -0.89 3.63 2.22
C CYS A 23 -1.92 4.73 1.95
N GLY A 24 -2.93 4.88 2.80
CA GLY A 24 -4.00 5.84 2.54
C GLY A 24 -5.24 5.58 3.38
N SER A 25 -6.19 6.51 3.33
CA SER A 25 -7.43 6.36 4.09
C SER A 25 -8.38 5.39 3.41
N THR A 26 -8.85 4.37 4.15
CA THR A 26 -9.80 3.35 3.64
C THR A 26 -11.10 3.94 3.09
N ARG A 27 -11.47 5.17 3.52
CA ARG A 27 -12.60 5.94 2.93
C ARG A 27 -12.53 6.10 1.41
N PHE A 28 -11.34 6.01 0.82
CA PHE A 28 -11.09 6.10 -0.62
C PHE A 28 -10.85 4.70 -1.21
N SER A 29 -11.72 3.75 -0.90
CA SER A 29 -11.61 2.35 -1.35
C SER A 29 -11.47 2.23 -2.87
N GLN A 30 -12.14 3.09 -3.64
CA GLN A 30 -11.98 3.17 -5.09
C GLN A 30 -10.54 3.49 -5.52
N ALA A 31 -9.88 4.44 -4.85
CA ALA A 31 -8.49 4.78 -5.16
C ALA A 31 -7.53 3.61 -4.88
N PHE A 32 -7.81 2.81 -3.84
CA PHE A 32 -7.08 1.57 -3.58
C PHE A 32 -7.29 0.54 -4.70
N GLN A 33 -8.52 0.34 -5.17
CA GLN A 33 -8.82 -0.59 -6.25
C GLN A 33 -8.12 -0.18 -7.56
N GLU A 34 -8.20 1.10 -7.91
CA GLU A 34 -7.55 1.65 -9.12
C GLU A 34 -6.03 1.58 -9.03
N ALA A 35 -5.45 1.92 -7.88
CA ALA A 35 -4.01 1.81 -7.66
C ALA A 35 -3.54 0.36 -7.69
N ASN A 36 -4.28 -0.56 -7.08
CA ASN A 36 -3.96 -1.98 -7.09
C ASN A 36 -3.95 -2.54 -8.52
N LEU A 37 -5.00 -2.24 -9.30
CA LEU A 37 -5.07 -2.66 -10.70
C LEU A 37 -3.90 -2.08 -11.51
N ARG A 38 -3.62 -0.77 -11.38
CA ARG A 38 -2.56 -0.09 -12.13
C ARG A 38 -1.18 -0.66 -11.84
N GLU A 39 -0.83 -0.83 -10.56
CA GLU A 39 0.48 -1.34 -10.16
C GLU A 39 0.62 -2.83 -10.51
N THR A 40 -0.45 -3.62 -10.41
CA THR A 40 -0.48 -5.03 -10.84
C THR A 40 -0.27 -5.15 -12.36
N LEU A 41 -0.95 -4.33 -13.17
CA LEU A 41 -0.75 -4.29 -14.62
C LEU A 41 0.65 -3.81 -15.01
N ALA A 42 1.30 -3.01 -14.15
CA ALA A 42 2.71 -2.64 -14.28
C ALA A 42 3.68 -3.76 -13.84
N GLY A 43 3.17 -4.95 -13.50
CA GLY A 43 3.98 -6.12 -13.14
C GLY A 43 4.52 -6.11 -11.71
N LYS A 44 3.92 -5.32 -10.81
CA LYS A 44 4.34 -5.24 -9.40
C LYS A 44 3.48 -6.12 -8.49
N ILE A 45 4.04 -6.51 -7.36
CA ILE A 45 3.30 -7.13 -6.26
C ILE A 45 2.74 -6.00 -5.39
N VAL A 46 1.43 -6.03 -5.13
CA VAL A 46 0.73 -4.98 -4.37
C VAL A 46 0.34 -5.48 -2.99
N LEU A 47 0.85 -4.82 -1.95
CA LEU A 47 0.43 -5.00 -0.56
C LEU A 47 -0.57 -3.91 -0.19
N SER A 48 -1.87 -4.23 -0.27
CA SER A 48 -2.97 -3.30 0.00
C SER A 48 -3.51 -3.43 1.43
N ILE A 49 -4.40 -2.51 1.83
CA ILE A 49 -5.25 -2.69 3.00
C ILE A 49 -6.08 -3.98 2.88
N GLY A 50 -6.27 -4.67 4.00
CA GLY A 50 -7.02 -5.93 4.06
C GLY A 50 -8.34 -5.83 4.81
N CYS A 51 -8.64 -4.66 5.39
CA CYS A 51 -9.87 -4.38 6.12
C CYS A 51 -10.18 -2.89 5.96
N ASP A 52 -11.36 -2.57 5.46
CA ASP A 52 -11.95 -1.25 5.60
C ASP A 52 -12.76 -1.22 6.90
N THR A 53 -12.19 -0.62 7.94
CA THR A 53 -12.78 -0.53 9.28
C THR A 53 -14.17 0.13 9.33
N LYS A 54 -14.66 0.71 8.23
CA LYS A 54 -16.02 1.26 8.12
C LYS A 54 -17.02 0.29 7.47
N SER A 55 -16.65 -0.37 6.38
CA SER A 55 -17.55 -1.32 5.68
C SER A 55 -17.44 -2.72 6.23
N ASP A 56 -16.29 -3.09 6.78
CA ASP A 56 -15.98 -4.44 7.22
C ASP A 56 -16.20 -4.61 8.72
N TYR A 57 -16.71 -3.58 9.41
CA TYR A 57 -17.07 -3.67 10.82
C TYR A 57 -18.10 -4.79 11.07
N ASP A 58 -19.07 -4.95 10.17
CA ASP A 58 -20.07 -6.02 10.24
C ASP A 58 -19.50 -7.39 9.83
N LEU A 59 -18.38 -7.41 9.09
CA LEU A 59 -17.66 -8.63 8.71
C LEU A 59 -16.63 -9.04 9.78
N ALA A 60 -16.25 -8.13 10.67
CA ALA A 60 -15.35 -8.40 11.78
C ALA A 60 -16.09 -9.20 12.86
N LEU A 61 -15.63 -10.41 13.14
CA LEU A 61 -16.19 -11.30 14.16
C LEU A 61 -15.93 -10.82 15.61
N GLY A 62 -15.61 -9.54 15.83
CA GLY A 62 -15.26 -8.97 17.12
C GLY A 62 -14.67 -7.56 17.05
N PRO A 63 -14.31 -6.98 18.21
CA PRO A 63 -13.73 -5.64 18.26
C PRO A 63 -12.42 -5.58 17.48
N VAL A 64 -12.33 -4.63 16.55
CA VAL A 64 -11.15 -4.40 15.73
C VAL A 64 -10.09 -3.66 16.55
N ASP A 65 -8.97 -4.32 16.86
CA ASP A 65 -7.80 -3.66 17.43
C ASP A 65 -7.06 -2.87 16.35
N LYS A 66 -7.30 -1.56 16.33
CA LYS A 66 -6.65 -0.62 15.41
C LYS A 66 -5.13 -0.62 15.55
N THR A 67 -4.59 -0.87 16.74
CA THR A 67 -3.14 -0.89 16.97
C THR A 67 -2.52 -2.11 16.30
N ALA A 68 -3.16 -3.28 16.42
CA ALA A 68 -2.72 -4.49 15.74
C ALA A 68 -2.78 -4.34 14.21
N LEU A 69 -3.80 -3.65 13.68
CA LEU A 69 -3.89 -3.35 12.25
C LEU A 69 -2.79 -2.38 11.77
N ASP A 70 -2.52 -1.31 12.51
CA ASP A 70 -1.42 -0.38 12.20
C ASP A 70 -0.07 -1.12 12.19
N LEU A 71 0.20 -1.99 13.18
CA LEU A 71 1.41 -2.81 13.24
C LEU A 71 1.51 -3.78 12.06
N LEU A 72 0.41 -4.45 11.70
CA LEU A 72 0.38 -5.32 10.52
C LEU A 72 0.72 -4.53 9.24
N HIS A 73 0.28 -3.29 9.15
CA HIS A 73 0.58 -2.45 7.99
C HIS A 73 2.06 -2.02 7.97
N PHE A 74 2.69 -1.79 9.12
CA PHE A 74 4.14 -1.58 9.19
C PHE A 74 4.93 -2.79 8.68
N PHE A 75 4.50 -4.02 8.99
CA PHE A 75 5.13 -5.21 8.41
C PHE A 75 4.96 -5.28 6.89
N LYS A 76 3.83 -4.82 6.32
CA LYS A 76 3.69 -4.72 4.86
C LYS A 76 4.67 -3.70 4.28
N ILE A 77 4.89 -2.58 4.96
CA ILE A 77 5.88 -1.57 4.56
C ILE A 77 7.29 -2.19 4.58
N ASP A 78 7.62 -2.98 5.61
CA ASP A 78 8.92 -3.65 5.70
C ASP A 78 9.18 -4.60 4.52
N LEU A 79 8.15 -5.34 4.10
CA LEU A 79 8.20 -6.25 2.94
C LEU A 79 8.25 -5.52 1.59
N ALA A 80 7.77 -4.28 1.53
CA ALA A 80 7.72 -3.51 0.30
C ALA A 80 9.07 -2.87 -0.05
N HIS A 81 9.32 -2.71 -1.34
CA HIS A 81 10.43 -1.91 -1.84
C HIS A 81 10.08 -0.41 -1.80
N GLU A 82 8.81 -0.09 -2.09
CA GLU A 82 8.29 1.27 -2.13
C GLU A 82 6.90 1.37 -1.48
N VAL A 83 6.55 2.59 -1.07
CA VAL A 83 5.22 2.95 -0.60
C VAL A 83 4.58 3.91 -1.59
N LEU A 84 3.34 3.63 -2.00
CA LEU A 84 2.50 4.56 -2.75
C LEU A 84 1.43 5.11 -1.81
N VAL A 85 1.49 6.42 -1.56
CA VAL A 85 0.54 7.14 -0.73
C VAL A 85 -0.63 7.61 -1.58
N LEU A 86 -1.84 7.19 -1.21
CA LEU A 86 -3.09 7.55 -1.88
C LEU A 86 -3.68 8.83 -1.25
N ASN A 87 -3.03 9.96 -1.49
CA ASN A 87 -3.38 11.30 -1.01
C ASN A 87 -4.52 11.94 -1.83
N VAL A 88 -5.67 11.25 -1.94
CA VAL A 88 -6.81 11.71 -2.76
C VAL A 88 -7.29 13.10 -2.32
N GLY A 89 -7.29 14.05 -3.24
CA GLY A 89 -7.62 15.46 -2.96
C GLY A 89 -6.70 16.11 -1.92
N GLY A 90 -5.46 15.64 -1.79
CA GLY A 90 -4.51 16.08 -0.77
C GLY A 90 -4.79 15.57 0.65
N TYR A 91 -5.78 14.69 0.86
CA TYR A 91 -6.12 14.20 2.19
C TYR A 91 -5.10 13.19 2.73
N ILE A 92 -4.56 13.46 3.92
CA ILE A 92 -3.77 12.52 4.72
C ILE A 92 -4.41 12.39 6.11
N GLY A 93 -4.76 11.15 6.50
CA GLY A 93 -5.26 10.84 7.83
C GLY A 93 -4.14 10.47 8.81
N GLU A 94 -4.43 10.44 10.11
CA GLU A 94 -3.43 10.17 11.15
C GLU A 94 -2.73 8.81 11.01
N SER A 95 -3.45 7.73 10.68
CA SER A 95 -2.85 6.41 10.45
C SER A 95 -1.90 6.46 9.24
N THR A 96 -2.33 7.06 8.13
CA THR A 96 -1.49 7.29 6.95
C THR A 96 -0.26 8.14 7.26
N GLN A 97 -0.39 9.16 8.12
CA GLN A 97 0.76 9.96 8.55
C GLN A 97 1.78 9.13 9.34
N ARG A 98 1.32 8.22 10.22
CA ARG A 98 2.20 7.27 10.93
C ARG A 98 2.87 6.30 9.97
N GLU A 99 2.13 5.78 8.98
CA GLU A 99 2.67 4.92 7.92
C GLU A 99 3.76 5.62 7.11
N ILE A 100 3.54 6.87 6.70
CA ILE A 100 4.52 7.69 5.99
C ILE A 100 5.77 7.91 6.86
N ALA A 101 5.60 8.30 8.12
CA ALA A 101 6.70 8.51 9.05
C ALA A 101 7.51 7.23 9.27
N TYR A 102 6.84 6.08 9.40
CA TYR A 102 7.47 4.78 9.51
C TYR A 102 8.25 4.41 8.24
N ALA A 103 7.62 4.55 7.06
CA ALA A 103 8.26 4.28 5.77
C ALA A 103 9.54 5.10 5.57
N ARG A 104 9.53 6.40 5.95
CA ARG A 104 10.74 7.24 5.93
C ARG A 104 11.82 6.73 6.86
N LYS A 105 11.45 6.41 8.10
CA LYS A 105 12.39 5.89 9.10
C LYS A 105 13.01 4.56 8.65
N SER A 106 12.25 3.73 7.93
CA SER A 106 12.70 2.47 7.34
C SER A 106 13.41 2.64 5.99
N GLY A 107 13.67 3.87 5.53
CA GLY A 107 14.41 4.17 4.31
C GLY A 107 13.68 3.75 3.03
N LYS A 108 12.35 3.61 3.06
CA LYS A 108 11.55 3.22 1.90
C LYS A 108 11.41 4.39 0.93
N VAL A 109 11.37 4.07 -0.36
CA VAL A 109 10.99 5.04 -1.39
C VAL A 109 9.51 5.36 -1.25
N ILE A 110 9.16 6.65 -1.18
CA ILE A 110 7.78 7.11 -1.06
C ILE A 110 7.37 7.80 -2.36
N ARG A 111 6.29 7.31 -2.97
CA ARG A 111 5.60 7.93 -4.09
C ARG A 111 4.23 8.40 -3.66
N TRP A 112 3.70 9.37 -4.38
CA TRP A 112 2.40 9.98 -4.11
C TRP A 112 1.48 9.77 -5.31
N LEU A 113 0.20 9.54 -5.06
CA LEU A 113 -0.83 9.43 -6.10
C LEU A 113 -1.07 10.79 -6.76
N GLU A 114 -1.15 11.83 -5.95
CA GLU A 114 -1.33 13.21 -6.38
C GLU A 114 -0.08 14.03 -6.01
N PRO A 115 0.22 15.12 -6.76
CA PRO A 115 1.32 16.01 -6.42
C PRO A 115 1.22 16.51 -4.97
N VAL A 116 2.34 16.46 -4.26
CA VAL A 116 2.49 17.14 -2.97
C VAL A 116 3.09 18.51 -3.22
N TYR A 117 2.42 19.55 -2.75
CA TYR A 117 2.94 20.91 -2.79
C TYR A 117 3.63 21.20 -1.46
N GLU A 118 4.90 21.56 -1.51
CA GLU A 118 5.57 22.13 -0.35
C GLU A 118 4.98 23.52 -0.11
N SER A 119 4.29 23.72 1.01
CA SER A 119 4.14 25.05 1.58
C SER A 119 5.42 25.35 2.37
N GLU A 120 5.93 26.57 2.22
CA GLU A 120 7.14 27.05 2.88
C GLU A 120 7.21 26.60 4.36
N GLY A 121 8.11 25.66 4.66
CA GLY A 121 8.60 25.42 6.02
C GLY A 121 8.07 24.21 6.80
N TYR A 122 7.20 23.34 6.27
CA TYR A 122 6.87 22.07 6.93
C TYR A 122 7.04 20.87 6.02
N LEU A 123 8.05 20.05 6.32
CA LEU A 123 8.19 18.69 5.78
C LEU A 123 7.02 17.86 6.32
N LEU A 124 6.01 17.63 5.46
CA LEU A 124 5.06 16.52 5.66
C LEU A 124 5.77 15.21 5.59
#